data_AF-S2RGL1-F1
#
_entry.id   AF-S2RGL1-F1
#
_cell.length_a   1.000
_cell.length_b   1.000
_cell.length_c   1.000
_cell.angle_alpha   90.00
_cell.angle_beta   90.00
_cell.angle_gamma   90.00
#
_symmetry.space_group_name_H-M   'P 1'
#
loop_
_entity.id
_entity.type
_entity.pdbx_description
1 polymer ?
#
loop_
_entity_poly.entity_id
_entity_poly.type
_entity_poly.pdbx_seq_one_letter_code
_entity_poly.pdbx_strand_id
1 'polypeptide(L)' 'MYAPEYQDMLVGTGDVDFENLRFYMRQGFRFDAIRKHFFDQYAHPLYAEGMQLQDMVVLRRRLLLTSSDKTKE' A
#
# COMPACT_ATOMS: atom_id res chain seq x y z
N MET A 1 -3.31 -18.66 1.71
CA MET A 1 -2.22 -18.43 2.69
C MET A 1 -1.08 -17.75 1.97
N TYR A 2 -0.49 -16.70 2.55
CA TYR A 2 0.74 -16.10 2.00
C TYR A 2 1.91 -17.04 2.27
N ALA A 3 2.90 -17.07 1.37
CA ALA A 3 4.08 -17.88 1.61
C ALA A 3 4.82 -17.34 2.87
N PRO A 4 5.28 -18.21 3.77
CA PRO A 4 5.79 -17.84 5.10
C PRO A 4 7.02 -16.94 5.07
N GLU A 5 7.70 -16.82 3.94
CA GLU A 5 8.80 -15.89 3.71
C GLU A 5 8.36 -14.41 3.60
N TYR A 6 7.10 -14.13 3.26
CA TYR A 6 6.61 -12.76 3.14
C TYR A 6 6.09 -12.25 4.48
N GLN A 7 6.86 -11.37 5.12
CA GLN A 7 6.52 -10.79 6.42
C GLN A 7 5.80 -9.45 6.34
N ASP A 8 5.76 -8.82 5.17
CA ASP A 8 5.23 -7.49 4.96
C ASP A 8 4.26 -7.46 3.77
N MET A 9 3.21 -6.66 3.93
CA MET A 9 2.30 -6.27 2.86
C MET A 9 2.50 -4.79 2.57
N LEU A 10 2.78 -4.47 1.31
CA LEU A 10 2.88 -3.10 0.82
C LEU A 10 1.65 -2.76 -0.02
N VAL A 11 1.14 -1.55 0.17
CA VAL A 11 0.10 -0.95 -0.68
C VAL A 11 0.58 0.40 -1.18
N GLY A 12 0.33 0.69 -2.44
CA GLY A 12 0.61 2.00 -3.05
C GLY A 12 -0.70 2.70 -3.39
N THR A 13 -0.82 3.98 -3.03
CA THR A 13 -1.98 4.83 -3.35
C THR A 13 -1.53 6.22 -3.79
N GLY A 14 -2.44 6.98 -4.41
CA GLY A 14 -2.17 8.38 -4.78
C GLY A 14 -1.87 9.28 -3.57
N ASP A 15 -0.99 10.24 -3.75
CA ASP A 15 -0.64 11.29 -2.79
C ASP A 15 -1.83 12.16 -2.35
N VAL A 16 -2.79 12.40 -3.24
CA VAL A 16 -4.04 13.12 -2.96
C VAL A 16 -5.26 12.20 -2.82
N ASP A 17 -5.05 10.88 -2.72
CA ASP A 17 -6.11 9.89 -2.54
C ASP A 17 -6.42 9.68 -1.05
N PHE A 18 -7.04 10.69 -0.44
CA PHE A 18 -7.25 10.77 1.01
C PHE A 18 -8.11 9.63 1.57
N GLU A 19 -9.09 9.16 0.82
CA GLU A 19 -9.98 8.08 1.26
C GLU A 19 -9.25 6.75 1.36
N ASN A 20 -8.41 6.43 0.38
CA ASN A 20 -7.55 5.24 0.43
C ASN A 20 -6.50 5.33 1.53
N LEU A 21 -5.82 6.48 1.67
CA LEU A 21 -4.89 6.72 2.77
C LEU A 21 -5.55 6.47 4.13
N ARG A 22 -6.73 7.06 4.35
CA ARG A 22 -7.50 6.91 5.59
C ARG A 22 -7.94 5.46 5.81
N PHE A 23 -8.38 4.77 4.76
CA PHE A 23 -8.74 3.36 4.82
C PHE A 23 -7.56 2.49 5.27
N TYR A 24 -6.42 2.56 4.57
CA TYR A 24 -5.25 1.72 4.87
C TYR A 24 -4.70 1.98 6.27
N MET A 25 -4.64 3.24 6.70
CA MET A 25 -4.21 3.59 8.05
C MET A 25 -5.10 2.96 9.14
N ARG A 26 -6.44 2.96 8.93
CA ARG A 26 -7.39 2.27 9.82
C ARG A 26 -7.22 0.75 9.80
N GLN A 27 -6.83 0.18 8.66
CA GLN A 27 -6.51 -1.26 8.54
C GLN A 27 -5.12 -1.63 9.07
N GLY A 28 -4.43 -0.71 9.76
CA GLY A 28 -3.16 -0.98 10.43
C GLY A 28 -1.91 -0.82 9.55
N PHE A 29 -2.05 -0.30 8.32
CA PHE A 29 -0.89 0.10 7.52
C PHE A 29 -0.28 1.40 8.04
N ARG A 30 1.00 1.60 7.81
CA ARG A 30 1.78 2.79 8.19
C ARG A 30 2.59 3.27 6.99
N PHE A 31 2.84 4.58 6.90
CA PHE A 31 3.67 5.15 5.84
C PHE A 31 5.04 4.47 5.80
N ASP A 32 5.50 4.18 4.59
CA ASP A 32 6.76 3.47 4.35
C ASP A 32 7.68 4.24 3.39
N ALA A 33 7.15 4.68 2.24
CA ALA A 33 7.92 5.42 1.24
C ALA A 33 7.03 6.33 0.39
N ILE A 34 7.66 7.26 -0.32
CA ILE A 34 7.03 8.04 -1.39
C ILE A 34 7.82 7.76 -2.67
N ARG A 35 7.13 7.30 -3.71
CA ARG A 35 7.68 7.16 -5.07
C ARG A 35 7.30 8.40 -5.85
N LYS A 36 8.26 9.31 -5.97
CA LYS A 36 8.08 10.59 -6.67
C LYS A 36 7.79 10.38 -8.16
N HIS A 37 6.94 11.22 -8.73
CA HIS A 37 6.60 11.22 -10.15
C HIS A 37 6.07 9.86 -10.65
N PHE A 38 5.49 9.06 -9.75
CA PHE A 38 5.05 7.71 -10.10
C PHE A 38 3.95 7.76 -11.17
N PHE A 39 3.10 8.79 -11.16
CA PHE A 39 2.00 8.87 -12.11
C PHE A 39 2.38 9.50 -13.47
N ASP A 40 3.60 10.02 -13.63
CA ASP A 40 4.08 10.59 -14.90
C ASP A 40 4.24 9.52 -16.00
N GLN A 41 4.31 8.24 -15.62
CA GLN A 41 4.42 7.11 -16.55
C GLN A 41 3.13 6.84 -17.34
N TYR A 42 1.99 7.42 -16.94
CA TYR A 42 0.71 7.24 -17.63
C TYR A 42 0.55 8.28 -18.75
N ALA A 43 -0.03 7.86 -19.88
CA ALA A 43 -0.20 8.73 -21.05
C ALA A 43 -1.12 9.95 -20.81
N HIS A 44 -2.02 9.86 -19.84
CA HIS A 44 -2.92 10.93 -19.43
C HIS A 44 -2.87 11.12 -17.91
N PRO A 45 -2.96 12.36 -17.41
CA PRO A 45 -3.03 12.63 -15.99
C PRO A 45 -4.19 11.88 -15.31
N LEU A 46 -3.91 11.28 -14.16
CA LEU A 46 -4.91 10.65 -13.32
C LEU A 46 -5.34 11.62 -12.22
N TYR A 47 -6.61 11.55 -11.82
CA TYR A 47 -7.19 12.45 -10.82
C TYR A 47 -7.94 11.67 -9.73
N ALA A 48 -7.87 12.16 -8.50
CA ALA A 48 -8.71 11.75 -7.37
C ALA A 48 -9.35 13.01 -6.77
N GLU A 49 -10.68 13.00 -6.59
CA GLU A 49 -11.45 14.16 -6.07
C GLU A 49 -11.13 15.48 -6.82
N GLY A 50 -10.88 15.40 -8.13
CA GLY A 50 -10.51 16.55 -8.97
C GLY A 50 -9.06 17.04 -8.85
N MET A 51 -8.24 16.45 -7.98
CA MET A 51 -6.81 16.74 -7.84
C MET A 51 -5.97 15.72 -8.62
N GLN A 52 -4.95 16.20 -9.33
CA GLN A 52 -4.06 15.34 -10.11
C GLN A 52 -3.15 14.53 -9.19
N LEU A 53 -3.05 13.22 -9.43
CA LEU A 53 -2.08 12.34 -8.79
C LEU A 53 -0.67 12.64 -9.33
N GLN A 54 0.32 12.85 -8.46
CA GLN A 54 1.71 13.09 -8.86
C GLN A 54 2.63 11.98 -8.32
N ASP A 55 2.61 11.82 -7.00
CA ASP A 55 3.44 10.85 -6.29
C ASP A 55 2.63 9.64 -5.82
N MET A 56 3.26 8.47 -5.74
CA MET A 56 2.66 7.31 -5.07
C MET A 56 3.16 7.21 -3.63
N VAL A 57 2.22 7.21 -2.69
CA VAL A 57 2.47 6.94 -1.28
C VAL A 57 2.40 5.44 -1.05
N VAL A 58 3.47 4.88 -0.50
CA VAL A 58 3.57 3.47 -0.11
C VAL A 58 3.32 3.35 1.39
N LEU A 59 2.41 2.45 1.76
CA LEU A 59 2.18 2.05 3.15
C LEU A 59 2.49 0.57 3.34
N ARG A 60 2.98 0.23 4.53
CA ARG A 60 3.37 -1.12 4.94
C ARG A 60 2.56 -1.61 6.13
N ARG A 61 2.24 -2.90 6.14
CA ARG A 61 1.74 -3.61 7.31
C ARG A 61 2.47 -4.95 7.46
N ARG A 62 2.92 -5.28 8.67
CA ARG A 62 3.49 -6.60 8.97
C ARG A 62 2.40 -7.67 8.97
N LEU A 63 2.65 -8.76 8.27
CA LEU A 63 1.81 -9.96 8.31
C LEU A 63 2.15 -10.75 9.57
N LEU A 64 1.17 -10.90 10.46
CA LEU A 64 1.30 -11.80 11.60
C LEU A 64 1.08 -13.22 11.08
N LEU A 65 2.17 -13.95 10.84
CA LEU A 65 2.11 -15.39 10.64
C LEU A 65 1.71 -16.00 11.98
N THR A 66 0.46 -16.46 12.10
CA THR A 66 0.06 -17.24 13.28
C THR A 66 0.73 -18.61 13.21
N SER A 67 1.36 -19.04 14.29
CA SER A 67 2.08 -20.33 14.41
C SER A 67 1.20 -21.58 14.22
N SER A 68 -0.07 -21.43 13.82
CA SER A 68 -1.01 -22.52 13.53
C SER A 68 -0.63 -23.38 12.32
N ASP A 69 0.30 -22.93 11.47
CA ASP A 69 0.71 -23.64 10.24
C ASP A 69 1.96 -24.51 10.38
N LYS A 70 2.57 -24.60 11.57
CA LYS A 70 3.81 -25.38 11.78
C LYS A 70 3.59 -26.83 12.24
N THR A 71 2.37 -27.36 12.16
CA THR A 71 2.08 -28.77 12.49
C THR A 71 1.15 -29.41 11.47
N LYS A 72 1.62 -29.61 10.23
CA LYS A 72 1.25 -30.74 9.36
C LYS A 72 2.35 -30.97 8.32
N GLU A 73 3.39 -31.69 8.73
CA GLU A 73 4.13 -32.78 8.04
C GLU A 73 5.53 -32.95 8.63
#